data_AF-A0A672QMK3-F1
#
_entry.id   AF-A0A672QMK3-F1
#
_cell.length_a   1.000
_cell.length_b   1.000
_cell.length_c   1.000
_cell.angle_alpha   90.00
_cell.angle_beta   90.00
_cell.angle_gamma   90.00
#
_symmetry.space_group_name_H-M   'P 1'
#
loop_
_entity.id
_entity.type
_entity.pdbx_description
1 polymer ?
#
loop_
_entity_poly.entity_id
_entity_poly.type
_entity_poly.pdbx_seq_one_letter_code
_entity_poly.pdbx_strand_id
1 'polypeptide(L)'
;MIPSNITKVGAEAGHRIDFTSAKAKRKSLNSLLEGEVASMPALRTSVNTCKFSIATQEQWESYLAQLQKVSPKAAILSTLPAYSDAFADPVQLFSAPDSLHSLRDKKMDGSELSILRLHCKTLASKADVTPEQAHFIERQTRMQYKCSSWCHFRTGRITASNMHSVFVSDLNNPALSTVRAVCYPSSRATNQCPATAWGRQNEENAITQYKLQTMNHHCDMEISECGFIINPKFPQVGASPDGLVQCTCCGRGCIEIKCPHKYRHCTVEDACSSCDKNFCLEVVDGELQLKNGSPY
;
A
#
# COMPACT_ATOMS: atom_id res chain seq x y z
N MET A 1 0.92 21.68 -3.91
CA MET A 1 0.06 21.06 -2.88
C MET A 1 -1.33 21.64 -3.01
N ILE A 2 -2.36 20.78 -3.04
CA ILE A 2 -3.76 21.20 -3.10
C ILE A 2 -4.17 21.68 -1.69
N PRO A 3 -4.82 22.86 -1.55
CA PRO A 3 -5.32 23.34 -0.27
C PRO A 3 -6.26 22.33 0.42
N SER A 4 -6.21 22.27 1.75
CA SER A 4 -6.92 21.29 2.60
C SER A 4 -8.46 21.32 2.47
N ASN A 5 -9.03 22.37 1.88
CA ASN A 5 -10.46 22.53 1.62
C ASN A 5 -10.91 22.00 0.24
N ILE A 6 -10.01 21.48 -0.59
CA ILE A 6 -10.36 20.92 -1.90
C ILE A 6 -10.26 19.40 -1.85
N THR A 7 -11.41 18.73 -1.76
CA THR A 7 -11.54 17.27 -1.67
C THR A 7 -11.42 16.56 -3.02
N LYS A 8 -11.56 17.27 -4.16
CA LYS A 8 -11.37 16.72 -5.51
C LYS A 8 -11.11 17.84 -6.53
N VAL A 9 -10.18 17.63 -7.45
CA VAL A 9 -10.00 18.48 -8.64
C VAL A 9 -10.58 17.71 -9.84
N GLY A 10 -11.62 18.26 -10.46
CA GLY A 10 -12.20 17.70 -11.69
C GLY A 10 -11.26 17.89 -12.88
N ALA A 11 -11.27 16.96 -13.82
CA ALA A 11 -10.59 17.16 -15.10
C ALA A 11 -11.42 18.12 -15.96
N GLU A 12 -10.77 19.12 -16.56
CA GLU A 12 -11.38 20.07 -17.48
C GLU A 12 -10.50 20.24 -18.72
N ALA A 13 -11.10 20.60 -19.85
CA ALA A 13 -10.35 20.84 -21.08
C ALA A 13 -9.35 22.00 -20.85
N GLY A 14 -8.08 21.81 -21.26
CA GLY A 14 -6.99 22.73 -20.91
C GLY A 14 -7.24 24.21 -21.26
N HIS A 15 -8.00 24.50 -22.31
CA HIS A 15 -8.36 25.88 -22.70
C HIS A 15 -9.35 26.56 -21.75
N ARG A 16 -9.99 25.81 -20.84
CA ARG A 16 -10.90 26.32 -19.80
C ARG A 16 -10.23 26.44 -18.44
N ILE A 17 -9.00 25.93 -18.30
CA ILE A 17 -8.25 26.00 -17.06
C ILE A 17 -7.54 27.35 -17.00
N ASP A 18 -7.84 28.13 -15.98
CA ASP A 18 -7.16 29.39 -15.71
C ASP A 18 -5.79 29.13 -15.05
N PHE A 19 -4.73 29.17 -15.88
CA PHE A 19 -3.34 29.01 -15.47
C PHE A 19 -2.71 30.29 -14.87
N THR A 20 -3.50 31.33 -14.59
CA THR A 20 -2.98 32.55 -13.96
C THR A 20 -2.37 32.18 -12.60
N SER A 21 -1.09 32.52 -12.42
CA SER A 21 -0.36 32.15 -11.20
C SER A 21 -1.06 32.68 -9.94
N ALA A 22 -0.95 31.93 -8.83
CA ALA A 22 -1.54 32.34 -7.55
C ALA A 22 -1.07 33.73 -7.08
N LYS A 23 0.19 34.09 -7.39
CA LYS A 23 0.77 35.41 -7.09
C LYS A 23 0.08 36.53 -7.89
N ALA A 24 -0.20 36.30 -9.17
CA ALA A 24 -0.90 37.25 -10.02
C ALA A 24 -2.38 37.40 -9.60
N LYS A 25 -3.06 36.30 -9.28
CA LYS A 25 -4.43 36.32 -8.74
C LYS A 25 -4.52 37.12 -7.43
N ARG A 26 -3.57 36.91 -6.52
CA ARG A 26 -3.52 37.65 -5.25
C ARG A 26 -3.23 39.13 -5.45
N LYS A 27 -2.35 39.49 -6.38
CA LYS A 27 -2.07 40.90 -6.72
C LYS A 27 -3.31 41.60 -7.28
N SER A 28 -4.05 40.94 -8.18
CA SER A 28 -5.29 41.47 -8.76
C SER A 28 -6.38 41.62 -7.70
N LEU A 29 -6.53 40.65 -6.78
CA LEU A 29 -7.47 40.74 -5.66
C LEU A 29 -7.15 41.89 -4.71
N ASN A 30 -5.86 42.10 -4.39
CA ASN A 30 -5.44 43.20 -3.51
C ASN A 30 -5.74 44.58 -4.13
N SER A 31 -5.44 44.77 -5.43
CA SER A 31 -5.74 46.01 -6.16
C SER A 31 -7.25 46.31 -6.22
N LEU A 32 -8.09 45.27 -6.34
CA LEU A 32 -9.55 45.36 -6.21
C LEU A 32 -10.02 45.85 -4.84
N LEU A 33 -9.40 45.36 -3.77
CA LEU A 33 -9.73 45.76 -2.39
C LEU A 33 -9.29 47.20 -2.09
N GLU A 34 -8.28 47.69 -2.80
CA GLU A 34 -7.76 49.07 -2.70
C GLU A 34 -8.55 50.08 -3.56
N GLY A 35 -9.63 49.65 -4.21
CA GLY A 35 -10.54 50.53 -4.96
C GLY A 35 -10.08 50.86 -6.39
N GLU A 36 -9.04 50.19 -6.90
CA GLU A 36 -8.62 50.32 -8.29
C GLU A 36 -9.51 49.48 -9.22
N VAL A 37 -9.74 49.96 -10.44
CA VAL A 37 -10.50 49.22 -11.46
C VAL A 37 -9.69 48.00 -11.89
N ALA A 38 -10.24 46.80 -11.63
CA ALA A 38 -9.60 45.54 -11.95
C ALA A 38 -9.27 45.42 -13.44
N SER A 39 -8.01 45.62 -13.81
CA SER A 39 -7.49 45.10 -15.06
C SER A 39 -7.23 43.61 -14.86
N MET A 40 -8.19 42.77 -15.25
CA MET A 40 -7.94 41.33 -15.41
C MET A 40 -6.76 41.21 -16.38
N PRO A 41 -5.63 40.57 -15.98
CA PRO A 41 -4.57 40.31 -16.94
C PRO A 41 -5.20 39.52 -18.09
N ALA A 42 -5.23 40.14 -19.27
CA ALA A 42 -5.76 39.51 -20.46
C ALA A 42 -5.13 38.11 -20.56
N LEU A 43 -5.96 37.09 -20.77
CA LEU A 43 -5.49 35.74 -21.05
C LEU A 43 -4.44 35.87 -22.15
N ARG A 44 -3.16 35.67 -21.81
CA ARG A 44 -2.10 35.49 -22.80
C ARG A 44 -2.25 34.10 -23.40
N THR A 45 -3.42 33.79 -23.92
CA THR A 45 -3.54 32.88 -25.03
C THR A 45 -3.32 33.75 -26.25
N SER A 46 -2.08 33.81 -26.74
CA SER A 46 -1.98 34.01 -28.18
C SER A 46 -2.75 32.84 -28.77
N VAL A 47 -3.88 33.13 -29.40
CA VAL A 47 -4.45 32.18 -30.34
C VAL A 47 -3.49 32.23 -31.53
N ASN A 48 -2.30 31.67 -31.35
CA ASN A 48 -1.63 31.08 -32.47
C ASN A 48 -2.58 29.97 -32.88
N THR A 49 -3.43 30.24 -33.86
CA THR A 49 -3.89 29.24 -34.81
C THR A 49 -2.63 28.70 -35.48
N CYS A 50 -1.88 27.88 -34.72
CA CYS A 50 -0.97 26.94 -35.28
C CYS A 50 -1.90 26.03 -36.08
N LYS A 51 -1.85 26.15 -37.41
CA LYS A 51 -2.45 25.18 -38.30
C LYS A 51 -1.70 23.87 -38.04
N PHE A 52 -2.15 23.12 -37.03
CA PHE A 52 -1.68 21.77 -36.83
C PHE A 52 -2.24 20.96 -38.00
N SER A 53 -1.39 20.69 -38.98
CA SER A 53 -1.65 19.56 -39.87
C SER A 53 -1.68 18.32 -38.98
N ILE A 54 -2.81 17.62 -38.96
CA ILE A 54 -2.87 16.30 -38.35
C ILE A 54 -1.84 15.46 -39.11
N ALA A 55 -0.79 15.04 -38.40
CA ALA A 55 0.25 14.22 -38.99
C ALA A 55 -0.41 12.96 -39.55
N THR A 56 -0.07 12.60 -40.80
CA THR A 56 -0.56 11.34 -41.36
C THR A 56 0.03 10.18 -40.56
N GLN A 57 -0.64 9.02 -40.61
CA GLN A 57 -0.17 7.81 -39.94
C GLN A 57 1.29 7.48 -40.34
N GLU A 58 1.63 7.64 -41.61
CA GLU A 58 2.98 7.43 -42.16
C GLU A 58 4.01 8.42 -41.59
N GLN A 59 3.62 9.69 -41.41
CA GLN A 59 4.50 10.69 -40.79
C GLN A 59 4.75 10.38 -39.32
N TRP A 60 3.73 9.87 -38.62
CA TRP A 60 3.85 9.47 -37.22
C TRP A 60 4.74 8.23 -37.06
N GLU A 61 4.57 7.23 -37.92
CA GLU A 61 5.43 6.04 -37.95
C GLU A 61 6.89 6.39 -38.28
N SER A 62 7.11 7.28 -39.24
CA SER A 62 8.44 7.79 -39.58
C SER A 62 9.08 8.54 -38.40
N TYR A 63 8.31 9.37 -37.71
CA TYR A 63 8.76 10.06 -36.50
C TYR A 63 9.16 9.07 -35.40
N LEU A 64 8.33 8.05 -35.13
CA LEU A 64 8.62 7.04 -34.11
C LEU A 64 9.88 6.22 -34.46
N ALA A 65 10.08 5.88 -35.73
CA ALA A 65 11.28 5.19 -36.19
C ALA A 65 12.54 6.06 -36.05
N GLN A 66 12.45 7.37 -36.30
CA GLN A 66 13.55 8.30 -36.04
C GLN A 66 13.80 8.48 -34.55
N LEU A 67 12.74 8.58 -33.74
CA LEU A 67 12.82 8.70 -32.30
C LEU A 67 13.50 7.48 -31.68
N GLN A 68 13.20 6.27 -32.14
CA GLN A 68 13.89 5.06 -31.69
C GLN A 68 15.40 5.12 -31.97
N LYS A 69 15.83 5.67 -33.11
CA LYS A 69 17.26 5.80 -33.46
C LYS A 69 17.98 6.82 -32.57
N VAL A 70 17.33 7.95 -32.27
CA VAL A 70 17.94 9.06 -31.53
C VAL A 70 17.83 8.86 -30.01
N SER A 71 16.70 8.36 -29.54
CA SER A 71 16.38 8.15 -28.13
C SER A 71 15.66 6.81 -27.94
N PRO A 72 16.39 5.68 -27.99
CA PRO A 72 15.81 4.35 -27.86
C PRO A 72 15.15 4.09 -26.50
N LYS A 73 15.34 4.98 -25.51
CA LYS A 73 14.74 4.91 -24.17
C LYS A 73 13.57 5.87 -23.96
N ALA A 74 13.06 6.51 -25.01
CA ALA A 74 11.92 7.42 -24.90
C ALA A 74 10.67 6.68 -24.37
N ALA A 75 10.05 7.21 -23.30
CA ALA A 75 8.94 6.54 -22.60
C ALA A 75 7.72 6.26 -23.48
N ILE A 76 7.49 7.02 -24.55
CA ILE A 76 6.38 6.76 -25.48
C ILE A 76 6.55 5.42 -26.21
N LEU A 77 7.79 5.03 -26.51
CA LEU A 77 8.09 3.79 -27.23
C LEU A 77 7.79 2.54 -26.40
N SER A 78 7.81 2.62 -25.07
CA SER A 78 7.45 1.48 -24.21
C SER A 78 5.96 1.15 -24.22
N THR A 79 5.11 2.08 -24.69
CA THR A 79 3.66 1.91 -24.76
C THR A 79 3.17 1.44 -26.13
N LEU A 80 4.06 1.35 -27.12
CA LEU A 80 3.72 1.04 -28.51
C LEU A 80 4.12 -0.41 -28.84
N PRO A 81 3.19 -1.27 -29.31
CA PRO A 81 3.47 -2.70 -29.54
C PRO A 81 4.65 -2.98 -30.48
N ALA A 82 4.92 -2.11 -31.46
CA ALA A 82 6.03 -2.29 -32.39
C ALA A 82 7.43 -2.01 -31.79
N TYR A 83 7.49 -1.40 -30.60
CA TYR A 83 8.74 -0.93 -29.98
C TYR A 83 8.91 -1.39 -28.53
N SER A 84 7.84 -1.84 -27.88
CA SER A 84 7.82 -2.21 -26.46
C SER A 84 8.77 -3.36 -26.13
N ASP A 85 9.07 -4.24 -27.08
CA ASP A 85 9.95 -5.40 -26.87
C ASP A 85 11.38 -4.98 -26.48
N ALA A 86 11.86 -3.83 -26.96
CA ALA A 86 13.17 -3.29 -26.59
C ALA A 86 13.22 -2.76 -25.14
N PHE A 87 12.05 -2.59 -24.51
CA PHE A 87 11.88 -2.18 -23.12
C PHE A 87 11.49 -3.36 -22.22
N ALA A 88 11.29 -4.55 -22.81
CA ALA A 88 11.17 -5.77 -22.04
C ALA A 88 12.50 -5.99 -21.32
N ASP A 89 12.42 -6.13 -20.00
CA ASP A 89 13.58 -6.52 -19.21
C ASP A 89 14.05 -7.91 -19.69
N PRO A 90 15.28 -8.07 -20.21
CA PRO A 90 15.77 -9.35 -20.70
C PRO A 90 15.84 -10.43 -19.60
N VAL A 91 15.63 -10.06 -18.33
CA VAL A 91 15.54 -10.95 -17.17
C VAL A 91 14.08 -11.27 -16.77
N GLN A 92 13.07 -10.62 -17.35
CA GLN A 92 11.65 -10.89 -17.05
C GLN A 92 11.12 -12.11 -17.81
N LEU A 93 11.59 -13.29 -17.41
CA LEU A 93 10.81 -14.53 -17.50
C LEU A 93 9.71 -14.61 -16.43
N PHE A 94 9.55 -13.57 -15.63
CA PHE A 94 8.73 -13.58 -14.43
C PHE A 94 7.47 -12.73 -14.58
N SER A 95 6.34 -13.39 -14.80
CA SER A 95 5.03 -12.75 -14.75
C SER A 95 4.67 -12.46 -13.29
N ALA A 96 4.61 -11.17 -12.94
CA ALA A 96 4.03 -10.76 -11.66
C ALA A 96 2.59 -11.27 -11.59
N PRO A 97 2.15 -11.78 -10.43
CA PRO A 97 0.78 -12.29 -10.30
C PRO A 97 -0.23 -11.16 -10.44
N ASP A 98 -1.37 -11.49 -11.04
CA ASP A 98 -2.46 -10.53 -11.22
C ASP A 98 -3.01 -10.03 -9.88
N SER A 99 -3.44 -8.77 -9.88
CA SER A 99 -4.10 -8.18 -8.72
C SER A 99 -5.46 -8.80 -8.48
N LEU A 100 -5.73 -9.25 -7.26
CA LEU A 100 -7.07 -9.74 -6.88
C LEU A 100 -8.13 -8.63 -6.90
N HIS A 101 -7.73 -7.36 -6.87
CA HIS A 101 -8.66 -6.24 -7.02
C HIS A 101 -9.46 -6.34 -8.34
N SER A 102 -8.84 -6.91 -9.39
CA SER A 102 -9.48 -7.09 -10.70
C SER A 102 -10.62 -8.09 -10.70
N LEU A 103 -10.74 -8.94 -9.66
CA LEU A 103 -11.75 -10.00 -9.57
C LEU A 103 -13.15 -9.48 -9.18
N ARG A 104 -13.32 -8.18 -8.92
CA ARG A 104 -14.61 -7.58 -8.58
C ARG A 104 -15.58 -7.63 -9.77
N ASP A 105 -16.60 -8.48 -9.70
CA ASP A 105 -17.66 -8.56 -10.70
C ASP A 105 -18.96 -7.89 -10.22
N LYS A 106 -19.34 -6.77 -10.85
CA LYS A 106 -20.57 -6.01 -10.53
C LYS A 106 -21.85 -6.75 -10.89
N LYS A 107 -21.79 -7.74 -11.78
CA LYS A 107 -22.97 -8.54 -12.17
C LYS A 107 -23.45 -9.44 -11.02
N MET A 108 -22.56 -9.72 -10.06
CA MET A 108 -22.84 -10.56 -8.91
C MET A 108 -23.43 -9.77 -7.72
N ASP A 109 -23.63 -8.46 -7.85
CA ASP A 109 -24.18 -7.62 -6.79
C ASP A 109 -25.62 -8.03 -6.46
N GLY A 110 -25.89 -8.28 -5.17
CA GLY A 110 -27.20 -8.75 -4.71
C GLY A 110 -27.49 -10.23 -4.99
N SER A 111 -26.54 -10.98 -5.54
CA SER A 111 -26.69 -12.43 -5.74
C SER A 111 -26.68 -13.18 -4.39
N GLU A 112 -27.40 -14.30 -4.34
CA GLU A 112 -27.39 -15.19 -3.17
C GLU A 112 -26.01 -15.79 -2.90
N LEU A 113 -25.74 -16.10 -1.62
CA LEU A 113 -24.46 -16.68 -1.20
C LEU A 113 -24.12 -17.99 -1.91
N SER A 114 -25.13 -18.80 -2.24
CA SER A 114 -24.99 -20.05 -3.02
C SER A 114 -24.37 -19.79 -4.40
N ILE A 115 -24.88 -18.78 -5.11
CA ILE A 115 -24.42 -18.34 -6.43
C ILE A 115 -23.01 -17.73 -6.33
N LEU A 116 -22.79 -16.89 -5.33
CA LEU A 116 -21.47 -16.29 -5.07
C LEU A 116 -20.40 -17.36 -4.82
N ARG A 117 -20.70 -18.39 -4.03
CA ARG A 117 -19.78 -19.51 -3.76
C ARG A 117 -19.42 -20.26 -5.03
N LEU A 118 -20.38 -20.48 -5.92
CA LEU A 118 -20.11 -21.14 -7.21
C LEU A 118 -19.23 -20.27 -8.10
N HIS A 119 -19.51 -18.96 -8.16
CA HIS A 119 -18.68 -18.00 -8.90
C HIS A 119 -17.25 -17.91 -8.35
N CYS A 120 -17.06 -17.89 -7.03
CA CYS A 120 -15.72 -17.89 -6.43
C CYS A 120 -14.90 -19.14 -6.81
N LYS A 121 -15.54 -20.31 -7.00
CA LYS A 121 -14.84 -21.52 -7.46
C LYS A 121 -14.26 -21.35 -8.86
N THR A 122 -14.91 -20.61 -9.76
CA THR A 122 -14.39 -20.36 -11.12
C THR A 122 -13.23 -19.36 -11.13
N LEU A 123 -13.08 -18.59 -10.05
CA LEU A 123 -12.01 -17.60 -9.87
C LEU A 123 -10.84 -18.12 -9.03
N ALA A 124 -10.96 -19.29 -8.40
CA ALA A 124 -9.97 -19.79 -7.44
C ALA A 124 -8.56 -19.84 -8.02
N SER A 125 -8.39 -20.34 -9.25
CA SER A 125 -7.09 -20.43 -9.92
C SER A 125 -6.48 -19.08 -10.26
N LYS A 126 -7.28 -18.00 -10.36
CA LYS A 126 -6.77 -16.64 -10.56
C LYS A 126 -6.12 -16.07 -9.30
N ALA A 127 -6.40 -16.66 -8.14
CA ALA A 127 -5.79 -16.25 -6.89
C ALA A 127 -4.46 -16.96 -6.60
N ASP A 128 -4.16 -18.03 -7.34
CA ASP A 128 -2.96 -18.86 -7.18
C ASP A 128 -1.69 -18.05 -7.39
N VAL A 129 -0.67 -18.43 -6.64
CA VAL A 129 0.64 -17.78 -6.64
C VAL A 129 1.68 -18.87 -6.58
N THR A 130 2.61 -18.92 -7.55
CA THR A 130 3.71 -19.88 -7.50
C THR A 130 4.67 -19.55 -6.36
N PRO A 131 5.51 -20.50 -5.89
CA PRO A 131 6.55 -20.19 -4.92
C PRO A 131 7.43 -19.01 -5.36
N GLU A 132 7.81 -18.95 -6.63
CA GLU A 132 8.66 -17.89 -7.17
C GLU A 132 7.92 -16.54 -7.12
N GLN A 133 6.63 -16.51 -7.50
CA GLN A 133 5.73 -15.35 -7.35
C GLN A 133 5.64 -14.86 -5.91
N ALA A 134 5.49 -15.77 -4.95
CA ALA A 134 5.45 -15.41 -3.53
C ALA A 134 6.78 -14.78 -3.06
N HIS A 135 7.93 -15.36 -3.45
CA HIS A 135 9.25 -14.81 -3.11
C HIS A 135 9.49 -13.44 -3.75
N PHE A 136 9.03 -13.24 -4.99
CA PHE A 136 9.10 -11.93 -5.64
C PHE A 136 8.27 -10.89 -4.89
N ILE A 137 7.03 -11.22 -4.53
CA ILE A 137 6.16 -10.31 -3.77
C ILE A 137 6.83 -9.91 -2.46
N GLU A 138 7.34 -10.88 -1.69
CA GLU A 138 8.05 -10.62 -0.44
C GLU A 138 9.18 -9.62 -0.66
N ARG A 139 10.08 -9.91 -1.60
CA ARG A 139 11.25 -9.07 -1.90
C ARG A 139 10.87 -7.65 -2.32
N GLN A 140 9.87 -7.50 -3.19
CA GLN A 140 9.42 -6.19 -3.68
C GLN A 140 8.69 -5.36 -2.61
N THR A 141 8.31 -5.98 -1.51
CA THR A 141 7.47 -5.35 -0.49
C THR A 141 8.10 -5.31 0.90
N ARG A 142 9.42 -5.55 1.02
CA ARG A 142 10.18 -5.46 2.29
C ARG A 142 10.07 -4.11 2.99
N MET A 143 9.89 -3.03 2.22
CA MET A 143 9.65 -1.69 2.76
C MET A 143 8.23 -1.51 3.34
N GLN A 144 7.40 -2.56 3.28
CA GLN A 144 6.04 -2.64 3.79
C GLN A 144 5.19 -1.39 3.55
N TYR A 145 4.77 -0.69 4.59
CA TYR A 145 3.88 0.48 4.53
C TYR A 145 4.46 1.64 3.69
N LYS A 146 5.78 1.68 3.49
CA LYS A 146 6.46 2.69 2.65
C LYS A 146 6.36 2.35 1.15
N CYS A 147 5.97 1.13 0.79
CA CYS A 147 5.81 0.66 -0.59
C CYS A 147 4.33 0.56 -0.97
N SER A 148 3.92 1.24 -2.05
CA SER A 148 2.53 1.16 -2.55
C SER A 148 2.16 -0.25 -3.02
N SER A 149 3.11 -1.00 -3.58
CA SER A 149 2.91 -2.38 -4.02
C SER A 149 2.56 -3.33 -2.87
N TRP A 150 2.94 -3.00 -1.62
CA TRP A 150 2.56 -3.78 -0.44
C TRP A 150 1.05 -3.76 -0.21
N CYS A 151 0.40 -2.60 -0.30
CA CYS A 151 -1.07 -2.52 -0.25
C CYS A 151 -1.71 -3.25 -1.45
N HIS A 152 -1.10 -3.14 -2.63
CA HIS A 152 -1.58 -3.81 -3.83
C HIS A 152 -1.63 -5.32 -3.67
N PHE A 153 -0.54 -5.97 -3.25
CA PHE A 153 -0.49 -7.43 -3.09
C PHE A 153 -1.30 -7.95 -1.90
N ARG A 154 -1.56 -7.12 -0.89
CA ARG A 154 -2.49 -7.43 0.22
C ARG A 154 -3.96 -7.40 -0.18
N THR A 155 -4.29 -6.68 -1.25
CA THR A 155 -5.68 -6.47 -1.65
C THR A 155 -6.36 -7.80 -2.00
N GLY A 156 -7.53 -8.05 -1.40
CA GLY A 156 -8.31 -9.27 -1.61
C GLY A 156 -7.75 -10.50 -0.89
N ARG A 157 -6.68 -10.37 -0.10
CA ARG A 157 -6.12 -11.45 0.72
C ARG A 157 -6.40 -11.19 2.20
N ILE A 158 -6.74 -12.25 2.92
CA ILE A 158 -6.95 -12.20 4.37
C ILE A 158 -5.58 -12.09 5.03
N THR A 159 -5.27 -10.92 5.57
CA THR A 159 -3.99 -10.67 6.24
C THR A 159 -4.05 -11.09 7.71
N ALA A 160 -2.90 -11.42 8.32
CA ALA A 160 -2.82 -11.74 9.76
C ALA A 160 -3.58 -10.72 10.64
N SER A 161 -3.40 -9.42 10.39
CA SER A 161 -4.09 -8.33 11.09
C SER A 161 -5.62 -8.34 10.99
N ASN A 162 -6.18 -9.02 9.98
CA ASN A 162 -7.62 -9.08 9.72
C ASN A 162 -8.18 -10.50 9.97
N MET A 163 -7.32 -11.48 10.24
CA MET A 163 -7.68 -12.90 10.34
C MET A 163 -8.77 -13.13 11.38
N HIS A 164 -8.59 -12.59 12.59
CA HIS A 164 -9.57 -12.73 13.66
C HIS A 164 -10.92 -12.13 13.26
N SER A 165 -10.93 -10.91 12.72
CA SER A 165 -12.16 -10.23 12.27
C SER A 165 -12.90 -11.01 11.19
N VAL A 166 -12.17 -11.65 10.26
CA VAL A 166 -12.77 -12.53 9.24
C VAL A 166 -13.30 -13.80 9.88
N PHE A 167 -12.55 -14.43 10.79
CA PHE A 167 -12.92 -15.68 11.43
C PHE A 167 -14.20 -15.57 12.25
N VAL A 168 -14.39 -14.47 12.98
CA VAL A 168 -15.59 -14.24 13.81
C VAL A 168 -16.77 -13.62 13.05
N SER A 169 -16.59 -13.26 11.77
CA SER A 169 -17.66 -12.68 10.96
C SER A 169 -18.66 -13.75 10.52
N ASP A 170 -19.96 -13.41 10.54
CA ASP A 170 -20.99 -14.25 9.93
C ASP A 170 -20.82 -14.25 8.39
N LEU A 171 -20.77 -15.45 7.80
CA LEU A 171 -20.66 -15.61 6.36
C LEU A 171 -21.90 -15.12 5.60
N ASN A 172 -23.08 -15.16 6.22
CA ASN A 172 -24.34 -14.70 5.61
C ASN A 172 -24.50 -13.18 5.74
N ASN A 173 -23.88 -12.59 6.76
CA ASN A 173 -23.95 -11.16 7.04
C ASN A 173 -22.59 -10.62 7.51
N PRO A 174 -21.57 -10.61 6.63
CA PRO A 174 -20.24 -10.20 7.02
C PRO A 174 -20.21 -8.71 7.34
N ALA A 175 -19.46 -8.32 8.37
CA ALA A 175 -19.28 -6.92 8.70
C ALA A 175 -18.64 -6.17 7.52
N LEU A 176 -19.29 -5.11 7.05
CA LEU A 176 -18.80 -4.32 5.91
C LEU A 176 -17.41 -3.73 6.15
N SER A 177 -17.07 -3.43 7.42
CA SER A 177 -15.72 -3.02 7.83
C SER A 177 -14.68 -4.08 7.53
N THR A 178 -14.95 -5.35 7.87
CA THR A 178 -14.08 -6.50 7.59
C THR A 178 -13.88 -6.69 6.08
N VAL A 179 -14.97 -6.66 5.31
CA VAL A 179 -14.90 -6.78 3.84
C VAL A 179 -14.07 -5.65 3.25
N ARG A 180 -14.29 -4.41 3.69
CA ARG A 180 -13.50 -3.25 3.22
C ARG A 180 -12.03 -3.35 3.61
N ALA A 181 -11.72 -3.83 4.81
CA ALA A 181 -10.34 -4.00 5.27
C ALA A 181 -9.55 -5.03 4.44
N VAL A 182 -10.21 -6.09 3.98
CA VAL A 182 -9.61 -7.12 3.10
C VAL A 182 -9.54 -6.67 1.64
N CYS A 183 -10.63 -6.14 1.10
CA CYS A 183 -10.73 -5.80 -0.32
C CYS A 183 -10.13 -4.44 -0.70
N TYR A 184 -9.97 -3.52 0.25
CA TYR A 184 -9.49 -2.16 0.00
C TYR A 184 -8.52 -1.68 1.08
N PRO A 185 -7.40 -2.38 1.31
CA PRO A 185 -6.40 -1.96 2.29
C PRO A 185 -5.83 -0.59 1.90
N SER A 186 -5.76 0.33 2.86
CA SER A 186 -5.27 1.69 2.67
C SER A 186 -4.14 2.00 3.64
N SER A 187 -2.97 2.39 3.10
CA SER A 187 -1.87 2.91 3.89
C SER A 187 -2.17 4.29 4.50
N ARG A 188 -3.15 5.04 3.95
CA ARG A 188 -3.48 6.39 4.44
C ARG A 188 -4.23 6.41 5.76
N ALA A 189 -5.03 5.38 6.05
CA ALA A 189 -5.83 5.31 7.27
C ALA A 189 -4.96 4.99 8.51
N THR A 190 -3.93 4.16 8.35
CA THR A 190 -2.98 3.81 9.42
C THR A 190 -1.99 4.93 9.75
N ASN A 191 -1.79 5.89 8.85
CA ASN A 191 -0.77 6.94 9.01
C ASN A 191 -1.19 8.13 9.90
N GLN A 192 -2.44 8.21 10.35
CA GLN A 192 -2.99 9.42 10.99
C GLN A 192 -3.22 9.30 12.51
N CYS A 193 -3.04 8.12 13.10
CA CYS A 193 -3.22 7.93 14.54
C CYS A 193 -1.89 8.10 15.30
N PRO A 194 -1.82 8.90 16.39
CA PRO A 194 -0.64 9.02 17.24
C PRO A 194 -0.11 7.67 17.73
N ALA A 195 -0.99 6.73 18.05
CA ALA A 195 -0.58 5.39 18.50
C ALA A 195 0.15 4.60 17.41
N THR A 196 -0.30 4.68 16.15
CA THR A 196 0.37 4.01 15.03
C THR A 196 1.69 4.69 14.66
N ALA A 197 1.76 6.03 14.77
CA ALA A 197 3.01 6.76 14.61
C ALA A 197 4.04 6.36 15.68
N TRP A 198 3.59 6.26 16.93
CA TRP A 198 4.40 5.78 18.05
C TRP A 198 4.94 4.37 17.83
N GLY A 199 4.07 3.43 17.40
CA GLY A 199 4.48 2.06 17.08
C GLY A 199 5.63 2.04 16.07
N ARG A 200 5.43 2.67 14.90
CA ARG A 200 6.44 2.70 13.84
C ARG A 200 7.76 3.37 14.23
N GLN A 201 7.72 4.38 15.11
CA GLN A 201 8.93 5.06 15.57
C GLN A 201 9.74 4.21 16.56
N ASN A 202 9.11 3.27 17.25
CA ASN A 202 9.74 2.49 18.32
C ASN A 202 9.97 1.01 17.97
N GLU A 203 9.41 0.55 16.85
CA GLU A 203 9.54 -0.84 16.39
C GLU A 203 11.01 -1.28 16.25
N GLU A 204 11.84 -0.45 15.62
CA GLU A 204 13.28 -0.71 15.46
C GLU A 204 14.02 -0.80 16.80
N ASN A 205 13.64 0.07 17.75
CA ASN A 205 14.18 0.01 19.12
C ASN A 205 13.78 -1.30 19.81
N ALA A 206 12.53 -1.75 19.64
CA ALA A 206 12.05 -3.00 20.20
C ALA A 206 12.76 -4.23 19.58
N ILE A 207 12.97 -4.25 18.26
CA ILE A 207 13.79 -5.30 17.59
C ILE A 207 15.20 -5.34 18.19
N THR A 208 15.81 -4.16 18.38
CA THR A 208 17.16 -4.05 18.94
C THR A 208 17.23 -4.60 20.36
N GLN A 209 16.26 -4.26 21.22
CA GLN A 209 16.19 -4.79 22.58
C GLN A 209 15.95 -6.31 22.59
N TYR A 210 15.02 -6.80 21.77
CA TYR A 210 14.78 -8.23 21.60
C TYR A 210 16.06 -8.96 21.20
N LYS A 211 16.82 -8.43 20.23
CA LYS A 211 18.09 -9.02 19.79
C LYS A 211 19.10 -9.10 20.95
N LEU A 212 19.27 -8.02 21.70
CA LEU A 212 20.22 -7.96 22.82
C LEU A 212 19.87 -8.95 23.93
N GLN A 213 18.58 -9.12 24.23
CA GLN A 213 18.12 -10.03 25.28
C GLN A 213 18.19 -11.51 24.87
N THR A 214 18.02 -11.82 23.59
CA THR A 214 17.89 -13.21 23.11
C THR A 214 19.16 -13.76 22.44
N MET A 215 20.10 -12.91 22.01
CA MET A 215 21.30 -13.36 21.28
C MET A 215 22.18 -14.34 22.07
N ASN A 216 22.22 -14.26 23.40
CA ASN A 216 23.01 -15.19 24.22
C ASN A 216 22.31 -16.54 24.45
N HIS A 217 21.02 -16.62 24.13
CA HIS A 217 20.20 -17.83 24.26
C HIS A 217 20.09 -18.61 22.94
N HIS A 218 20.58 -18.05 21.82
CA HIS A 218 20.47 -18.63 20.50
C HIS A 218 21.80 -18.65 19.74
N CYS A 219 22.11 -19.78 19.11
CA CYS A 219 23.29 -19.92 18.25
C CYS A 219 23.05 -19.28 16.87
N ASP A 220 23.99 -18.44 16.42
CA ASP A 220 24.00 -17.80 15.09
C ASP A 220 22.66 -17.12 14.75
N MET A 221 22.10 -16.39 15.71
CA MET A 221 20.81 -15.75 15.54
C MET A 221 20.87 -14.56 14.57
N GLU A 222 20.09 -14.64 13.51
CA GLU A 222 19.85 -13.57 12.55
C GLU A 222 18.41 -13.08 12.67
N ILE A 223 18.24 -11.76 12.59
CA ILE A 223 16.93 -11.12 12.47
C ILE A 223 16.93 -10.37 11.15
N SER A 224 15.92 -10.63 10.31
CA SER A 224 15.77 -10.01 9.00
C SER A 224 14.41 -9.34 8.84
N GLU A 225 14.40 -8.23 8.11
CA GLU A 225 13.16 -7.60 7.64
C GLU A 225 12.46 -8.50 6.61
N CYS A 226 11.14 -8.41 6.55
CA CYS A 226 10.35 -9.14 5.55
C CYS A 226 9.25 -8.29 4.93
N GLY A 227 8.91 -8.60 3.69
CA GLY A 227 7.78 -8.01 2.99
C GLY A 227 6.46 -8.72 3.28
N PHE A 228 5.61 -8.79 2.25
CA PHE A 228 4.36 -9.53 2.30
C PHE A 228 4.58 -10.98 1.88
N ILE A 229 4.41 -11.89 2.83
CA ILE A 229 4.60 -13.33 2.67
C ILE A 229 3.24 -13.94 2.37
N ILE A 230 3.15 -14.66 1.25
CA ILE A 230 1.99 -15.43 0.82
C ILE A 230 2.37 -16.90 0.84
N ASN A 231 1.50 -17.75 1.38
CA ASN A 231 1.69 -19.19 1.30
C ASN A 231 1.10 -19.70 -0.03
N PRO A 232 1.90 -20.26 -0.96
CA PRO A 232 1.38 -20.79 -2.23
C PRO A 232 0.28 -21.85 -2.08
N LYS A 233 0.25 -22.59 -0.96
CA LYS A 233 -0.80 -23.58 -0.66
C LYS A 233 -2.13 -22.93 -0.24
N PHE A 234 -2.06 -21.72 0.30
CA PHE A 234 -3.19 -20.95 0.78
C PHE A 234 -3.04 -19.50 0.32
N PRO A 235 -3.09 -19.23 -0.99
CA PRO A 235 -2.74 -17.92 -1.51
C PRO A 235 -3.70 -16.84 -1.02
N GLN A 236 -4.92 -17.21 -0.59
CA GLN A 236 -5.91 -16.28 -0.04
C GLN A 236 -5.47 -15.63 1.27
N VAL A 237 -4.44 -16.16 1.95
CA VAL A 237 -3.90 -15.62 3.20
C VAL A 237 -2.47 -15.11 3.04
N GLY A 238 -2.11 -14.12 3.84
CA GLY A 238 -0.73 -13.63 3.89
C GLY A 238 -0.43 -12.81 5.14
N ALA A 239 0.86 -12.53 5.38
CA ALA A 239 1.30 -11.77 6.54
C ALA A 239 2.53 -10.92 6.21
N SER A 240 2.75 -9.89 7.02
CA SER A 240 4.02 -9.16 7.08
C SER A 240 4.39 -9.06 8.55
N PRO A 241 5.11 -10.06 9.09
CA PRO A 241 5.69 -9.96 10.41
C PRO A 241 6.57 -8.72 10.58
N ASP A 242 6.79 -8.29 11.82
CA ASP A 242 7.69 -7.18 12.13
C ASP A 242 9.17 -7.60 12.01
N GLY A 243 9.45 -8.91 12.10
CA GLY A 243 10.75 -9.49 11.78
C GLY A 243 10.70 -11.00 11.62
N LEU A 244 11.71 -11.56 10.94
CA LEU A 244 11.94 -12.99 10.87
C LEU A 244 13.22 -13.34 11.62
N VAL A 245 13.14 -14.35 12.48
CA VAL A 245 14.29 -14.87 13.22
C VAL A 245 14.72 -16.19 12.60
N GLN A 246 16.03 -16.36 12.44
CA GLN A 246 16.63 -17.63 12.09
C GLN A 246 17.78 -17.89 13.08
N CYS A 247 17.81 -19.08 13.67
CA CYS A 247 18.96 -19.54 14.45
C CYS A 247 19.19 -21.03 14.17
N THR A 248 20.41 -21.51 14.43
CA THR A 248 20.76 -22.92 14.17
C THR A 248 20.15 -23.86 15.20
N CYS A 249 19.89 -23.38 16.41
CA CYS A 249 19.32 -24.17 17.52
C CYS A 249 17.79 -24.34 17.44
N CYS A 250 17.02 -23.31 17.06
CA CYS A 250 15.55 -23.34 17.05
C CYS A 250 14.92 -23.26 15.65
N GLY A 251 15.71 -22.97 14.61
CA GLY A 251 15.21 -22.81 13.26
C GLY A 251 14.59 -21.43 13.00
N ARG A 252 13.44 -21.41 12.32
CA ARG A 252 12.76 -20.17 11.88
C ARG A 252 11.67 -19.76 12.86
N GLY A 253 11.62 -18.46 13.15
CA GLY A 253 10.56 -17.81 13.92
C GLY A 253 10.15 -16.49 13.29
N CYS A 254 9.09 -15.88 13.83
CA CYS A 254 8.65 -14.55 13.47
C CYS A 254 8.48 -13.69 14.72
N ILE A 255 8.66 -12.38 14.55
CA ILE A 255 8.51 -11.37 15.59
C ILE A 255 7.23 -10.57 15.30
N GLU A 256 6.40 -10.40 16.33
CA GLU A 256 5.28 -9.45 16.37
C GLU A 256 5.54 -8.49 17.53
N ILE A 257 5.61 -7.19 17.23
CA ILE A 257 5.97 -6.12 18.14
C ILE A 257 4.74 -5.31 18.50
N LYS A 258 4.69 -4.93 19.79
CA LYS A 258 3.72 -3.98 20.30
C LYS A 258 4.45 -2.89 21.07
N CYS A 259 4.15 -1.64 20.73
CA CYS A 259 4.57 -0.46 21.48
C CYS A 259 3.32 0.28 22.00
N PRO A 260 2.82 -0.04 23.20
CA PRO A 260 1.58 0.54 23.72
C PRO A 260 1.68 2.06 23.98
N HIS A 261 1.13 2.89 23.09
CA HIS A 261 1.19 4.36 23.21
C HIS A 261 0.57 4.91 24.51
N LYS A 262 -0.42 4.20 25.09
CA LYS A 262 -1.02 4.56 26.38
C LYS A 262 0.02 4.60 27.51
N TYR A 263 1.04 3.74 27.43
CA TYR A 263 2.07 3.52 28.46
C TYR A 263 3.44 4.09 28.10
N ARG A 264 3.50 4.98 27.11
CA ARG A 264 4.76 5.55 26.56
C ARG A 264 5.66 6.31 27.55
N HIS A 265 5.16 6.60 28.76
CA HIS A 265 5.90 7.31 29.81
C HIS A 265 6.09 6.44 31.07
N CYS A 266 5.82 5.13 30.96
CA CYS A 266 5.91 4.16 32.05
C CYS A 266 6.83 3.02 31.61
N THR A 267 7.37 2.27 32.58
CA THR A 267 8.01 0.99 32.26
C THR A 267 6.95 -0.09 31.97
N VAL A 268 7.38 -1.24 31.46
CA VAL A 268 6.49 -2.39 31.24
C VAL A 268 5.95 -2.91 32.57
N GLU A 269 6.77 -2.88 33.62
CA GLU A 269 6.43 -3.28 34.99
C GLU A 269 5.39 -2.34 35.61
N ASP A 270 5.56 -1.02 35.42
CA ASP A 270 4.58 -0.01 35.85
C ASP A 270 3.24 -0.22 35.14
N ALA A 271 3.28 -0.45 33.82
CA ALA A 271 2.09 -0.70 33.02
C ALA A 271 1.37 -1.99 33.46
N CYS A 272 2.12 -3.05 33.77
CA CYS A 272 1.59 -4.30 34.29
C CYS A 272 0.93 -4.12 35.67
N SER A 273 1.54 -3.30 36.52
CA SER A 273 1.06 -3.00 37.87
C SER A 273 -0.11 -2.00 37.90
N SER A 274 -0.40 -1.32 36.78
CA SER A 274 -1.40 -0.25 36.69
C SER A 274 -2.87 -0.68 36.88
N CYS A 275 -3.13 -1.97 37.14
CA CYS A 275 -4.46 -2.58 37.23
C CYS A 275 -5.35 -2.36 35.99
N ASP A 276 -4.79 -1.91 34.85
CA ASP A 276 -5.55 -1.82 33.61
C ASP A 276 -5.82 -3.21 33.04
N LYS A 277 -7.08 -3.59 33.05
CA LYS A 277 -7.55 -4.85 32.45
C LYS A 277 -7.24 -4.94 30.96
N ASN A 278 -7.07 -3.80 30.27
CA ASN A 278 -6.77 -3.75 28.84
C ASN A 278 -5.28 -3.83 28.50
N PHE A 279 -4.38 -3.85 29.49
CA PHE A 279 -2.96 -4.09 29.21
C PHE A 279 -2.73 -5.55 28.85
N CYS A 280 -1.88 -5.82 27.85
CA CYS A 280 -1.74 -7.15 27.26
C CYS A 280 -0.87 -8.12 28.06
N LEU A 281 0.00 -7.62 28.95
CA LEU A 281 0.88 -8.45 29.76
C LEU A 281 0.37 -8.60 31.19
N GLU A 282 0.74 -9.70 31.83
CA GLU A 282 0.57 -9.99 33.25
C GLU A 282 1.85 -10.61 33.82
N VAL A 283 2.02 -10.53 35.15
CA VAL A 283 3.10 -11.23 35.85
C VAL A 283 2.54 -12.55 36.38
N VAL A 284 3.09 -13.66 35.93
CA VAL A 284 2.77 -15.02 36.40
C VAL A 284 4.08 -15.66 36.86
N ASP A 285 4.11 -16.10 38.11
CA ASP A 285 5.30 -16.68 38.77
C ASP A 285 6.56 -15.79 38.70
N GLY A 286 6.36 -14.47 38.75
CA GLY A 286 7.45 -13.48 38.69
C GLY A 286 7.91 -13.13 37.27
N GLU A 287 7.38 -13.79 36.25
CA GLU A 287 7.75 -13.59 34.85
C GLU A 287 6.65 -12.83 34.09
N LEU A 288 7.05 -11.93 33.18
CA LEU A 288 6.12 -11.24 32.30
C LEU A 288 5.63 -12.18 31.20
N GLN A 289 4.31 -12.33 31.09
CA GLN A 289 3.66 -13.19 30.10
C GLN A 289 2.51 -12.44 29.42
N LEU A 290 2.17 -12.87 28.21
CA LEU A 290 1.01 -12.37 27.49
C LEU A 290 -0.26 -13.00 28.08
N LYS A 291 -1.27 -12.18 28.37
CA LYS A 291 -2.53 -12.65 28.95
C LYS A 291 -3.24 -13.64 28.04
N ASN A 292 -3.76 -14.71 28.62
CA ASN A 292 -4.66 -15.61 27.90
C ASN A 292 -5.92 -14.86 27.44
N GLY A 293 -6.23 -14.92 26.14
CA GLY A 293 -7.36 -14.19 25.56
C GLY A 293 -7.09 -12.71 25.29
N SER A 294 -5.83 -12.26 25.42
CA SER A 294 -5.36 -11.00 24.84
C SER A 294 -5.72 -10.96 23.34
N PRO A 295 -6.09 -9.79 22.79
CA PRO A 295 -6.27 -9.62 21.34
C PRO A 295 -4.95 -9.72 20.55
N TYR A 296 -3.83 -9.81 21.27
CA TYR A 296 -2.48 -10.08 20.78
C TYR A 296 -2.02 -11.44 21.27
#